data_AF-A0A7J9F8R7-F1
#
_entry.id   AF-A0A7J9F8R7-F1
#
_cell.length_a   1.000
_cell.length_b   1.000
_cell.length_c   1.000
_cell.angle_alpha   90.00
_cell.angle_beta   90.00
_cell.angle_gamma   90.00
#
_symmetry.space_group_name_H-M   'P 1'
#
loop_
_entity.id
_entity.type
_entity.pdbx_description
1 polymer ?
#
loop_
_entity_poly.entity_id
_entity_poly.type
_entity_poly.pdbx_seq_one_letter_code
_entity_poly.pdbx_strand_id
1 'polypeptide(L)'
;MASICYSCIVFPSPSPKPFPFLPKLPHSNPFPSFRTSRLRAANSAPVQEQHYMSIDNLRQFFDLNSGKWTGSFHQFDGNGNLLQKISTRLSASCYGEDELLSLIQTLYIEQPQSSTSISGHDEEAEWAEYKIKETNMFTVDKYQQIGFFPNERAFSLRYQTASMLETVLRQGVLGEDDTGEESPKNVKLPSRQPSIVCENCLYSQAKDRRARAFHIMDPKGFVDMLLIFLEDRGDGPLVHPSLGNIIDGEDRILPFLGKWEGHSVTKRSGVYGSTMTEADTVSYLEMDDKKKLIQDVTSMDSRRGVRTNVHWTGMISNNSVEFEGAYQLTLLPGGMYMGYPSDIAKSVAESKSFHLEFCWLDAPGKRQRLVRTYDAEGLAVSSTYFSEVKL
;
A
#
# COMPACT_ATOMS: atom_id res chain seq x y z
N MET A 1 -12.12 65.24 34.56
CA MET A 1 -10.80 65.25 33.90
C MET A 1 -10.86 64.29 32.71
N ALA A 2 -10.16 64.65 31.62
CA ALA A 2 -10.18 64.11 30.25
C ALA A 2 -10.45 62.58 30.12
N SER A 3 -11.43 62.16 29.30
CA SER A 3 -11.40 61.94 27.83
C SER A 3 -10.68 60.67 27.41
N ILE A 4 -11.41 59.72 26.79
CA ILE A 4 -11.16 59.18 25.43
C ILE A 4 -12.36 58.31 25.03
N CYS A 5 -12.82 58.53 23.80
CA CYS A 5 -14.00 57.99 23.12
C CYS A 5 -13.67 56.85 22.15
N TYR A 6 -14.76 56.30 21.59
CA TYR A 6 -14.96 55.53 20.34
C TYR A 6 -14.93 54.00 20.50
N SER A 7 -16.05 53.27 20.60
CA SER A 7 -17.27 53.10 19.77
C SER A 7 -17.18 51.89 18.83
N CYS A 8 -18.04 50.91 19.08
CA CYS A 8 -18.41 49.79 18.22
C CYS A 8 -18.98 50.25 16.87
N ILE A 9 -18.95 49.40 15.83
CA ILE A 9 -20.07 49.16 14.89
C ILE A 9 -19.85 47.87 14.09
N VAL A 10 -20.98 47.18 13.90
CA VAL A 10 -21.27 45.92 13.22
C VAL A 10 -21.22 46.07 11.69
N PHE A 11 -20.78 45.04 10.96
CA PHE A 11 -20.88 44.96 9.49
C PHE A 11 -22.13 44.20 9.03
N PRO A 12 -22.92 44.71 8.07
CA PRO A 12 -23.93 43.97 7.34
C PRO A 12 -23.47 43.55 5.92
N SER A 13 -24.07 42.46 5.45
CA SER A 13 -23.93 41.81 4.13
C SER A 13 -24.45 42.67 2.95
N PRO A 14 -23.87 42.59 1.73
CA PRO A 14 -24.46 43.16 0.53
C PRO A 14 -25.05 42.12 -0.44
N SER A 15 -26.24 42.42 -0.96
CA SER A 15 -26.89 41.83 -2.13
C SER A 15 -26.74 42.74 -3.38
N PRO A 16 -26.98 42.25 -4.61
CA PRO A 16 -26.28 42.72 -5.81
C PRO A 16 -27.02 43.81 -6.61
N LYS A 17 -26.27 44.59 -7.39
CA LYS A 17 -26.79 45.54 -8.40
C LYS A 17 -26.10 45.33 -9.78
N PRO A 18 -26.76 45.74 -10.88
CA PRO A 18 -26.62 45.12 -12.20
C PRO A 18 -25.51 45.74 -13.06
N PHE A 19 -24.87 44.92 -13.90
CA PHE A 19 -23.85 45.32 -14.86
C PHE A 19 -24.46 45.88 -16.17
N PRO A 20 -23.87 46.92 -16.78
CA PRO A 20 -24.22 47.37 -18.13
C PRO A 20 -23.29 46.79 -19.22
N PHE A 21 -23.92 46.45 -20.35
CA PHE A 21 -23.44 46.46 -21.75
C PHE A 21 -22.18 45.65 -22.19
N LEU A 22 -22.44 44.61 -23.00
CA LEU A 22 -21.48 43.96 -23.92
C LEU A 22 -21.21 44.81 -25.18
N PRO A 23 -19.98 44.78 -25.75
CA PRO A 23 -19.73 45.16 -27.13
C PRO A 23 -20.06 44.02 -28.11
N LYS A 24 -20.59 44.39 -29.28
CA LYS A 24 -21.03 43.53 -30.39
C LYS A 24 -19.86 42.80 -31.08
N LEU A 25 -20.03 41.51 -31.35
CA LEU A 25 -19.21 40.71 -32.28
C LEU A 25 -19.62 40.94 -33.74
N PRO A 26 -18.69 40.99 -34.71
CA PRO A 26 -19.02 41.05 -36.12
C PRO A 26 -19.26 39.66 -36.74
N HIS A 27 -20.41 39.58 -37.39
CA HIS A 27 -20.86 38.79 -38.54
C HIS A 27 -20.32 37.38 -38.87
N SER A 28 -21.32 36.50 -38.95
CA SER A 28 -21.42 35.21 -39.63
C SER A 28 -21.04 35.24 -41.11
N ASN A 29 -20.30 34.21 -41.55
CA ASN A 29 -20.25 33.74 -42.93
C ASN A 29 -20.20 32.19 -42.97
N PRO A 30 -20.58 31.56 -44.09
CA PRO A 30 -21.39 30.35 -44.09
C PRO A 30 -20.59 29.05 -44.17
N PHE A 31 -21.23 27.98 -43.70
CA PHE A 31 -20.85 26.57 -43.82
C PHE A 31 -20.19 26.19 -45.14
N PRO A 32 -19.04 25.47 -45.12
CA PRO A 32 -18.69 24.52 -46.15
C PRO A 32 -19.20 23.12 -45.77
N SER A 33 -19.76 22.44 -46.75
CA SER A 33 -20.38 21.13 -46.69
C SER A 33 -19.47 20.02 -46.14
N PHE A 34 -20.03 19.19 -45.25
CA PHE A 34 -19.45 17.91 -44.88
C PHE A 34 -19.38 17.00 -46.11
N ARG A 35 -18.18 16.85 -46.68
CA ARG A 35 -17.86 15.65 -47.47
C ARG A 35 -17.64 14.51 -46.48
N THR A 36 -18.53 13.53 -46.52
CA THR A 36 -18.38 12.22 -45.88
C THR A 36 -17.12 11.54 -46.42
N SER A 37 -15.99 11.71 -45.72
CA SER A 37 -14.88 10.78 -45.83
C SER A 37 -15.32 9.49 -45.12
N ARG A 38 -15.36 8.39 -45.86
CA ARG A 38 -15.49 7.05 -45.28
C ARG A 38 -14.31 6.85 -44.32
N LEU A 39 -14.56 6.99 -43.03
CA LEU A 39 -13.66 6.50 -41.99
C LEU A 39 -13.60 4.98 -42.16
N ARG A 40 -12.48 4.49 -42.71
CA ARG A 40 -12.06 3.10 -42.55
C ARG A 40 -12.06 2.82 -41.05
N ALA A 41 -12.74 1.78 -40.62
CA ALA A 41 -12.65 1.26 -39.26
C ALA A 41 -11.17 1.08 -38.92
N ALA A 42 -10.67 1.84 -37.94
CA ALA A 42 -9.37 1.58 -37.36
C ALA A 42 -9.43 0.19 -36.72
N ASN A 43 -8.44 -0.65 -37.02
CA ASN A 43 -8.34 -2.03 -36.56
C ASN A 43 -8.62 -2.14 -35.05
N SER A 44 -9.60 -2.97 -34.67
CA SER A 44 -9.98 -3.28 -33.28
C SER A 44 -9.03 -4.24 -32.56
N ALA A 45 -8.08 -4.83 -33.29
CA ALA A 45 -7.12 -5.81 -32.78
C ALA A 45 -6.35 -5.38 -31.51
N PRO A 46 -5.75 -4.16 -31.41
CA PRO A 46 -4.94 -3.82 -30.24
C PRO A 46 -5.77 -3.61 -28.97
N VAL A 47 -7.04 -3.19 -29.08
CA VAL A 47 -7.94 -3.05 -27.91
C VAL A 47 -8.42 -4.43 -27.45
N GLN A 48 -8.68 -5.32 -28.40
CA GLN A 48 -9.14 -6.68 -28.14
C GLN A 48 -8.02 -7.54 -27.50
N GLU A 49 -6.78 -7.40 -27.96
CA GLU A 49 -5.61 -8.06 -27.33
C GLU A 49 -5.38 -7.58 -25.88
N GLN A 50 -5.47 -6.27 -25.63
CA GLN A 50 -5.34 -5.72 -24.26
C GLN A 50 -6.43 -6.23 -23.32
N HIS A 51 -7.63 -6.42 -23.84
CA HIS A 51 -8.77 -6.93 -23.08
C HIS A 51 -8.57 -8.41 -22.69
N TYR A 52 -8.16 -9.28 -23.62
CA TYR A 52 -7.81 -10.67 -23.29
C TYR A 52 -6.67 -10.77 -22.28
N MET A 53 -5.60 -9.97 -22.45
CA MET A 53 -4.49 -9.93 -21.48
C MET A 53 -4.95 -9.48 -20.09
N SER A 54 -5.94 -8.59 -20.01
CA SER A 54 -6.50 -8.14 -18.74
C SER A 54 -7.26 -9.27 -18.04
N ILE A 55 -8.03 -10.07 -18.78
CA ILE A 55 -8.73 -11.26 -18.24
C ILE A 55 -7.71 -12.29 -17.74
N ASP A 56 -6.65 -12.56 -18.51
CA ASP A 56 -5.60 -13.51 -18.13
C ASP A 56 -4.83 -13.06 -16.88
N ASN A 57 -4.50 -11.77 -16.78
CA ASN A 57 -3.89 -11.21 -15.58
C ASN A 57 -4.82 -11.29 -14.37
N LEU A 58 -6.12 -11.02 -14.56
CA LEU A 58 -7.11 -11.12 -13.49
C LEU A 58 -7.22 -12.56 -12.96
N ARG A 59 -7.32 -13.53 -13.87
CA ARG A 59 -7.32 -14.97 -13.55
C ARG A 59 -6.08 -15.36 -12.76
N GLN A 60 -4.88 -15.00 -13.24
CA GLN A 60 -3.63 -15.30 -12.54
C GLN A 60 -3.54 -14.65 -11.15
N PHE A 61 -4.02 -13.41 -11.01
CA PHE A 61 -4.08 -12.73 -9.71
C PHE A 61 -5.02 -13.47 -8.74
N PHE A 62 -6.13 -13.99 -9.24
CA PHE A 62 -7.11 -14.73 -8.45
C PHE A 62 -6.65 -16.14 -8.08
N ASP A 63 -6.03 -16.85 -9.02
CA ASP A 63 -5.40 -18.15 -8.77
C ASP A 63 -4.29 -18.03 -7.72
N LEU A 64 -3.50 -16.96 -7.79
CA LEU A 64 -2.46 -16.67 -6.81
C LEU A 64 -3.03 -16.48 -5.40
N ASN A 65 -4.22 -15.85 -5.27
CA ASN A 65 -4.85 -15.54 -3.99
C ASN A 65 -5.76 -16.66 -3.45
N SER A 66 -6.26 -17.54 -4.29
CA SER A 66 -7.21 -18.58 -3.91
C SER A 66 -6.61 -19.58 -2.90
N GLY A 67 -7.47 -20.11 -2.04
CA GLY A 67 -7.14 -21.09 -1.02
C GLY A 67 -7.42 -20.61 0.40
N LYS A 68 -7.03 -21.45 1.37
CA LYS A 68 -7.10 -21.14 2.79
C LYS A 68 -5.73 -20.71 3.29
N TRP A 69 -5.71 -19.55 3.93
CA TRP A 69 -4.51 -18.92 4.47
C TRP A 69 -4.61 -18.87 5.97
N THR A 70 -3.66 -19.48 6.67
CA THR A 70 -3.52 -19.35 8.13
C THR A 70 -2.46 -18.29 8.39
N GLY A 71 -2.80 -17.26 9.15
CA GLY A 71 -1.98 -16.08 9.24
C GLY A 71 -1.90 -15.45 10.62
N SER A 72 -1.04 -14.45 10.71
CA SER A 72 -0.90 -13.57 11.87
C SER A 72 -0.87 -12.13 11.41
N PHE A 73 -1.76 -11.34 12.00
CA PHE A 73 -1.82 -9.91 11.85
C PHE A 73 -0.92 -9.26 12.88
N HIS A 74 -0.08 -8.32 12.45
CA HIS A 74 0.82 -7.55 13.31
C HIS A 74 0.59 -6.07 13.07
N GLN A 75 0.36 -5.32 14.15
CA GLN A 75 0.28 -3.87 14.13
C GLN A 75 1.57 -3.25 14.68
N PHE A 76 2.16 -2.33 13.93
CA PHE A 76 3.33 -1.56 14.32
C PHE A 76 3.06 -0.06 14.31
N ASP A 77 3.74 0.66 15.19
CA ASP A 77 3.88 2.12 15.09
C ASP A 77 4.97 2.52 14.06
N GLY A 78 5.14 3.82 13.82
CA GLY A 78 6.17 4.36 12.93
C GLY A 78 7.61 4.22 13.43
N ASN A 79 7.83 3.59 14.60
CA ASN A 79 9.13 3.22 15.14
C ASN A 79 9.35 1.71 15.14
N GLY A 80 8.44 0.94 14.52
CA GLY A 80 8.54 -0.52 14.41
C GLY A 80 8.28 -1.25 15.72
N ASN A 81 7.65 -0.61 16.71
CA ASN A 81 7.22 -1.27 17.93
C ASN A 81 5.95 -2.06 17.67
N LEU A 82 5.91 -3.33 18.07
CA LEU A 82 4.73 -4.18 17.95
C LEU A 82 3.69 -3.74 18.98
N LEU A 83 2.50 -3.33 18.52
CA LEU A 83 1.38 -2.93 19.37
C LEU A 83 0.43 -4.10 19.61
N GLN A 84 0.08 -4.84 18.55
CA GLN A 84 -0.88 -5.94 18.61
C GLN A 84 -0.45 -7.08 17.69
N LYS A 85 -0.70 -8.32 18.12
CA LYS A 85 -0.57 -9.53 17.31
C LYS A 85 -1.85 -10.35 17.44
N ILE A 86 -2.51 -10.61 16.32
CA ILE A 86 -3.82 -11.27 16.28
C ILE A 86 -3.74 -12.44 15.30
N SER A 87 -4.22 -13.62 15.69
CA SER A 87 -4.30 -14.76 14.79
C SER A 87 -5.44 -14.56 13.80
N THR A 88 -5.19 -14.87 12.53
CA THR A 88 -6.20 -14.73 11.47
C THR A 88 -6.23 -15.96 10.58
N ARG A 89 -7.38 -16.18 9.93
CA ARG A 89 -7.50 -17.10 8.81
C ARG A 89 -8.19 -16.37 7.67
N LEU A 90 -7.83 -16.66 6.43
CA LEU A 90 -8.44 -16.04 5.27
C LEU A 90 -8.80 -17.13 4.27
N SER A 91 -10.08 -17.24 3.96
CA SER A 91 -10.58 -18.11 2.91
C SER A 91 -10.83 -17.28 1.66
N ALA A 92 -10.21 -17.65 0.55
CA ALA A 92 -10.33 -16.96 -0.72
C ALA A 92 -10.77 -17.94 -1.82
N SER A 93 -11.83 -17.59 -2.53
CA SER A 93 -12.41 -18.41 -3.59
C SER A 93 -12.90 -17.56 -4.75
N CYS A 94 -12.89 -18.13 -5.94
CA CYS A 94 -13.34 -17.46 -7.15
C CYS A 94 -14.70 -17.99 -7.60
N TYR A 95 -15.48 -17.14 -8.27
CA TYR A 95 -16.70 -17.53 -8.97
C TYR A 95 -16.85 -16.68 -10.24
N GLY A 96 -17.76 -17.10 -11.13
CA GLY A 96 -17.90 -16.49 -12.44
C GLY A 96 -16.83 -16.96 -13.43
N GLU A 97 -16.91 -16.47 -14.66
CA GLU A 97 -16.01 -16.83 -15.76
C GLU A 97 -15.64 -15.56 -16.53
N ASP A 98 -14.47 -15.59 -17.18
CA ASP A 98 -13.97 -14.51 -18.05
C ASP A 98 -13.97 -13.13 -17.37
N GLU A 99 -14.69 -12.16 -17.93
CA GLU A 99 -14.79 -10.79 -17.43
C GLU A 99 -15.63 -10.66 -16.16
N LEU A 100 -16.48 -11.65 -15.90
CA LEU A 100 -17.35 -11.74 -14.72
C LEU A 100 -16.69 -12.53 -13.60
N LEU A 101 -15.42 -12.88 -13.76
CA LEU A 101 -14.64 -13.51 -12.72
C LEU A 101 -14.52 -12.55 -11.52
N SER A 102 -14.83 -13.09 -10.35
CA SER A 102 -14.78 -12.37 -9.08
C SER A 102 -14.11 -13.22 -8.01
N LEU A 103 -13.33 -12.56 -7.15
CA LEU A 103 -12.69 -13.10 -5.96
C LEU A 103 -13.48 -12.66 -4.72
N ILE A 104 -13.98 -13.65 -3.97
CA ILE A 104 -14.59 -13.47 -2.65
C ILE A 104 -13.60 -13.92 -1.60
N GLN A 105 -13.48 -13.13 -0.54
CA GLN A 105 -12.59 -13.43 0.57
C GLN A 105 -13.30 -13.20 1.90
N THR A 106 -13.20 -14.19 2.80
CA THR A 106 -13.68 -14.08 4.18
C THR A 106 -12.50 -14.17 5.12
N LEU A 107 -12.31 -13.11 5.90
CA LEU A 107 -11.31 -13.04 6.96
C LEU A 107 -11.94 -13.46 8.28
N TYR A 108 -11.32 -14.41 8.95
CA TYR A 108 -11.65 -14.88 10.28
C TYR A 108 -10.63 -14.32 11.26
N ILE A 109 -11.11 -13.72 12.35
CA ILE A 109 -10.31 -13.02 13.35
C ILE A 109 -10.50 -13.73 14.67
N GLU A 110 -9.41 -14.23 15.27
CA GLU A 110 -9.46 -14.84 16.60
C GLU A 110 -9.81 -13.79 17.64
N GLN A 111 -10.84 -14.05 18.45
CA GLN A 111 -11.27 -13.15 19.52
C GLN A 111 -10.52 -13.47 20.83
N PRO A 112 -10.28 -12.46 21.69
CA PRO A 112 -9.73 -12.69 23.02
C PRO A 112 -10.70 -13.54 23.86
N GLN A 113 -10.18 -14.35 24.79
CA GLN A 113 -11.01 -15.15 25.69
C GLN A 113 -11.88 -14.25 26.58
N SER A 114 -13.19 -14.51 26.62
CA SER A 114 -14.13 -13.71 27.41
C SER A 114 -13.81 -13.79 28.90
N SER A 115 -13.83 -12.63 29.56
CA SER A 115 -13.58 -12.50 31.01
C SER A 115 -14.65 -13.16 31.90
N THR A 116 -15.75 -13.62 31.29
CA THR A 116 -16.91 -14.28 31.91
C THR A 116 -16.90 -15.81 31.78
N SER A 117 -15.89 -16.40 31.12
CA SER A 117 -15.76 -17.85 30.94
C SER A 117 -15.54 -18.55 32.29
N ILE A 118 -16.32 -19.61 32.55
CA ILE A 118 -16.28 -20.39 33.79
C ILE A 118 -15.16 -21.42 33.66
N SER A 119 -14.12 -21.30 34.49
CA SER A 119 -12.95 -22.18 34.50
C SER A 119 -13.34 -23.67 34.56
N GLY A 120 -13.16 -24.42 33.47
CA GLY A 120 -13.37 -25.87 33.49
C GLY A 120 -13.48 -26.59 32.14
N HIS A 121 -13.68 -25.90 31.02
CA HIS A 121 -13.69 -26.50 29.69
C HIS A 121 -12.58 -25.90 28.80
N ASP A 122 -11.90 -26.76 28.03
CA ASP A 122 -11.06 -26.34 26.90
C ASP A 122 -11.99 -25.68 25.86
N GLU A 123 -12.24 -24.39 26.01
CA GLU A 123 -13.08 -23.62 25.09
C GLU A 123 -12.38 -23.50 23.74
N GLU A 124 -13.04 -23.97 22.68
CA GLU A 124 -12.60 -23.74 21.30
C GLU A 124 -12.50 -22.22 21.07
N ALA A 125 -11.42 -21.77 20.44
CA ALA A 125 -11.22 -20.35 20.15
C ALA A 125 -12.38 -19.79 19.33
N GLU A 126 -12.93 -18.65 19.74
CA GLU A 126 -13.98 -17.94 19.02
C GLU A 126 -13.41 -17.12 17.86
N TRP A 127 -14.12 -17.12 16.72
CA TRP A 127 -13.70 -16.44 15.49
C TRP A 127 -14.79 -15.51 14.98
N ALA A 128 -14.46 -14.23 14.84
CA ALA A 128 -15.31 -13.26 14.17
C ALA A 128 -15.10 -13.31 12.64
N GLU A 129 -16.19 -13.27 11.87
CA GLU A 129 -16.13 -13.23 10.41
C GLU A 129 -16.20 -11.80 9.86
N TYR A 130 -15.30 -11.47 8.94
CA TYR A 130 -15.34 -10.25 8.14
C TYR A 130 -15.33 -10.59 6.65
N LYS A 131 -16.40 -10.21 5.95
CA LYS A 131 -16.51 -10.35 4.49
C LYS A 131 -15.80 -9.19 3.80
N ILE A 132 -14.66 -9.47 3.18
CA ILE A 132 -13.91 -8.48 2.41
C ILE A 132 -14.71 -8.11 1.16
N LYS A 133 -14.64 -6.84 0.75
CA LYS A 133 -15.26 -6.36 -0.48
C LYS A 133 -14.82 -7.21 -1.67
N GLU A 134 -15.80 -7.60 -2.48
CA GLU A 134 -15.58 -8.39 -3.68
C GLU A 134 -14.57 -7.71 -4.63
N THR A 135 -13.65 -8.51 -5.14
CA THR A 135 -12.64 -8.07 -6.10
C THR A 135 -12.95 -8.64 -7.48
N ASN A 136 -13.09 -7.78 -8.49
CA ASN A 136 -13.47 -8.15 -9.86
C ASN A 136 -12.80 -7.19 -10.86
N MET A 137 -13.00 -7.42 -12.16
CA MET A 137 -12.38 -6.61 -13.23
C MET A 137 -12.57 -5.10 -13.05
N PHE A 138 -13.74 -4.68 -12.54
CA PHE A 138 -14.01 -3.27 -12.33
C PHE A 138 -13.27 -2.73 -11.09
N THR A 139 -13.31 -3.44 -9.96
CA THR A 139 -12.73 -2.94 -8.71
C THR A 139 -11.20 -2.93 -8.74
N VAL A 140 -10.57 -3.94 -9.34
CA VAL A 140 -9.09 -4.01 -9.50
C VAL A 140 -8.53 -2.84 -10.32
N ASP A 141 -9.24 -2.44 -11.38
CA ASP A 141 -8.80 -1.34 -12.25
C ASP A 141 -9.20 0.03 -11.68
N LYS A 142 -10.48 0.22 -11.33
CA LYS A 142 -11.01 1.54 -10.97
C LYS A 142 -10.80 1.93 -9.53
N TYR A 143 -10.82 1.00 -8.59
CA TYR A 143 -10.74 1.31 -7.16
C TYR A 143 -9.39 0.98 -6.54
N GLN A 144 -8.83 -0.18 -6.88
CA GLN A 144 -7.60 -0.66 -6.27
C GLN A 144 -6.34 -0.27 -7.07
N GLN A 145 -6.50 0.13 -8.34
CA GLN A 145 -5.41 0.46 -9.27
C GLN A 145 -4.30 -0.59 -9.27
N ILE A 146 -4.64 -1.88 -9.34
CA ILE A 146 -3.71 -2.99 -9.10
C ILE A 146 -2.34 -2.84 -9.81
N GLY A 147 -1.24 -3.10 -9.10
CA GLY A 147 0.06 -3.34 -9.72
C GLY A 147 0.38 -4.83 -9.58
N PHE A 148 0.24 -5.63 -10.64
CA PHE A 148 0.36 -7.08 -10.56
C PHE A 148 1.58 -7.60 -11.35
N PHE A 149 2.31 -8.53 -10.72
CA PHE A 149 3.50 -9.17 -11.24
C PHE A 149 3.27 -10.69 -11.26
N PRO A 150 2.77 -11.25 -12.39
CA PRO A 150 2.39 -12.66 -12.44
C PRO A 150 3.58 -13.60 -12.24
N ASN A 151 4.70 -13.32 -12.91
CA ASN A 151 5.89 -14.18 -12.87
C ASN A 151 6.61 -14.08 -11.52
N GLU A 152 6.67 -12.87 -10.97
CA GLU A 152 7.36 -12.56 -9.72
C GLU A 152 6.49 -12.84 -8.49
N ARG A 153 5.20 -13.15 -8.70
CA ARG A 153 4.20 -13.42 -7.67
C ARG A 153 4.14 -12.30 -6.62
N ALA A 154 3.97 -11.07 -7.08
CA ALA A 154 3.85 -9.89 -6.22
C ALA A 154 2.69 -8.99 -6.67
N PHE A 155 2.11 -8.23 -5.74
CA PHE A 155 1.09 -7.25 -6.10
C PHE A 155 0.96 -6.07 -5.15
N SER A 156 0.45 -4.95 -5.64
CA SER A 156 0.08 -3.78 -4.84
C SER A 156 -1.39 -3.40 -5.07
N LEU A 157 -2.11 -3.06 -4.01
CA LEU A 157 -3.52 -2.62 -4.05
C LEU A 157 -3.72 -1.34 -3.25
N ARG A 158 -4.65 -0.50 -3.71
CA ARG A 158 -5.22 0.59 -2.94
C ARG A 158 -6.51 0.14 -2.24
N TYR A 159 -6.68 0.56 -1.00
CA TYR A 159 -7.96 0.51 -0.31
C TYR A 159 -8.53 1.92 -0.14
N GLN A 160 -9.86 2.02 -0.25
CA GLN A 160 -10.56 3.31 -0.05
C GLN A 160 -10.65 3.69 1.43
N THR A 161 -10.69 2.70 2.31
CA THR A 161 -10.85 2.84 3.76
C THR A 161 -10.00 1.80 4.47
N ALA A 162 -9.68 2.04 5.75
CA ALA A 162 -9.01 1.06 6.62
C ALA A 162 -10.00 0.19 7.41
N SER A 163 -11.28 0.13 7.02
CA SER A 163 -12.36 -0.48 7.82
C SER A 163 -12.15 -1.97 8.11
N MET A 164 -11.60 -2.72 7.16
CA MET A 164 -11.24 -4.13 7.39
C MET A 164 -10.21 -4.26 8.50
N LEU A 165 -9.21 -3.39 8.50
CA LEU A 165 -8.09 -3.39 9.45
C LEU A 165 -8.56 -2.89 10.83
N GLU A 166 -9.49 -1.93 10.86
CA GLU A 166 -10.18 -1.51 12.09
C GLU A 166 -10.96 -2.68 12.71
N THR A 167 -11.72 -3.43 11.91
CA THR A 167 -12.47 -4.59 12.41
C THR A 167 -11.55 -5.68 12.97
N VAL A 168 -10.41 -5.94 12.34
CA VAL A 168 -9.40 -6.88 12.87
C VAL A 168 -8.95 -6.46 14.26
N LEU A 169 -8.63 -5.19 14.46
CA LEU A 169 -8.19 -4.66 15.76
C LEU A 169 -9.30 -4.70 16.82
N ARG A 170 -10.53 -4.32 16.45
CA ARG A 170 -11.67 -4.36 17.38
C ARG A 170 -11.98 -5.79 17.81
N GLN A 171 -12.18 -6.69 16.85
CA GLN A 171 -12.56 -8.07 17.16
C GLN A 171 -11.43 -8.85 17.82
N GLY A 172 -10.18 -8.64 17.38
CA GLY A 172 -9.04 -9.40 17.90
C GLY A 172 -8.43 -8.88 19.19
N VAL A 173 -8.77 -7.66 19.62
CA VAL A 173 -8.26 -7.09 20.89
C VAL A 173 -9.35 -6.83 21.91
N LEU A 174 -10.52 -6.34 21.47
CA LEU A 174 -11.64 -6.03 22.36
C LEU A 174 -12.65 -7.18 22.42
N GLY A 175 -12.88 -7.87 21.30
CA GLY A 175 -13.84 -8.97 21.23
C GLY A 175 -15.26 -8.53 21.62
N GLU A 176 -15.88 -9.30 22.53
CA GLU A 176 -17.21 -9.00 23.07
C GLU A 176 -17.25 -7.72 23.92
N ASP A 177 -16.11 -7.29 24.46
CA ASP A 177 -16.00 -6.10 25.32
C ASP A 177 -15.97 -4.78 24.50
N ASP A 178 -16.08 -4.82 23.17
CA ASP A 178 -16.13 -3.61 22.34
C ASP A 178 -17.42 -2.82 22.59
N THR A 179 -17.28 -1.66 23.24
CA THR A 179 -18.39 -0.73 23.52
C THR A 179 -18.78 0.12 22.31
N GLY A 180 -18.07 0.00 21.19
CA GLY A 180 -18.28 0.82 19.98
C GLY A 180 -17.72 2.23 20.11
N GLU A 181 -16.93 2.51 21.15
CA GLU A 181 -16.26 3.79 21.34
C GLU A 181 -15.33 4.12 20.16
N GLU A 182 -15.22 5.40 19.82
CA GLU A 182 -14.35 5.88 18.73
C GLU A 182 -12.86 5.69 19.04
N SER A 183 -12.47 5.71 20.32
CA SER A 183 -11.09 5.60 20.76
C SER A 183 -11.02 4.74 22.04
N PRO A 184 -11.20 3.42 21.90
CA PRO A 184 -11.16 2.49 23.03
C PRO A 184 -9.77 2.54 23.69
N LYS A 185 -9.73 2.28 25.00
CA LYS A 185 -8.46 2.25 25.73
C LYS A 185 -7.57 1.10 25.25
N ASN A 186 -6.26 1.34 25.20
CA ASN A 186 -5.23 0.33 24.88
C ASN A 186 -5.26 -0.25 23.45
N VAL A 187 -6.09 0.29 22.56
CA VAL A 187 -6.12 -0.12 21.14
C VAL A 187 -5.98 1.12 20.26
N LYS A 188 -4.95 1.11 19.42
CA LYS A 188 -4.74 2.17 18.42
C LYS A 188 -5.51 1.79 17.15
N LEU A 189 -6.64 2.47 16.90
CA LEU A 189 -7.42 2.28 15.67
C LEU A 189 -6.95 3.21 14.55
N PRO A 190 -7.10 2.80 13.27
CA PRO A 190 -6.78 3.66 12.14
C PRO A 190 -7.75 4.83 12.03
N SER A 191 -7.28 5.92 11.45
CA SER A 191 -8.11 7.08 11.12
C SER A 191 -9.34 6.67 10.28
N ARG A 192 -10.51 7.28 10.54
CA ARG A 192 -11.75 7.01 9.80
C ARG A 192 -11.66 7.38 8.31
N GLN A 193 -10.90 8.43 7.99
CA GLN A 193 -10.70 8.95 6.63
C GLN A 193 -9.20 9.06 6.33
N PRO A 194 -8.50 7.94 6.19
CA PRO A 194 -7.08 7.95 5.90
C PRO A 194 -6.83 8.55 4.52
N SER A 195 -5.72 9.26 4.34
CA SER A 195 -5.35 9.83 3.03
C SER A 195 -4.92 8.72 2.06
N ILE A 196 -4.18 7.72 2.56
CA ILE A 196 -3.73 6.56 1.80
C ILE A 196 -3.88 5.29 2.64
N VAL A 197 -4.41 4.24 2.01
CA VAL A 197 -4.31 2.85 2.48
C VAL A 197 -3.75 2.02 1.33
N CYS A 198 -2.50 1.59 1.46
CA CYS A 198 -1.80 0.84 0.41
C CYS A 198 -1.36 -0.52 0.94
N GLU A 199 -1.73 -1.57 0.22
CA GLU A 199 -1.21 -2.92 0.41
C GLU A 199 -0.09 -3.19 -0.59
N ASN A 200 1.01 -3.79 -0.11
CA ASN A 200 2.05 -4.41 -0.92
C ASN A 200 2.19 -5.87 -0.47
N CYS A 201 2.13 -6.81 -1.41
CA CYS A 201 2.18 -8.24 -1.15
C CYS A 201 3.37 -8.86 -1.86
N LEU A 202 4.21 -9.56 -1.09
CA LEU A 202 5.33 -10.35 -1.58
C LEU A 202 5.11 -11.82 -1.19
N TYR A 203 5.31 -12.73 -2.14
CA TYR A 203 5.31 -14.16 -1.87
C TYR A 203 6.74 -14.65 -1.61
N SER A 204 6.91 -15.58 -0.69
CA SER A 204 8.22 -16.20 -0.47
C SER A 204 8.59 -17.07 -1.68
N GLN A 205 9.88 -17.07 -2.01
CA GLN A 205 10.44 -17.94 -3.04
C GLN A 205 10.67 -19.37 -2.52
N ALA A 206 10.71 -19.57 -1.19
CA ALA A 206 11.05 -20.85 -0.57
C ALA A 206 9.84 -21.66 -0.10
N LYS A 207 8.72 -21.00 0.24
CA LYS A 207 7.52 -21.62 0.79
C LYS A 207 6.27 -20.98 0.20
N ASP A 208 5.15 -21.68 0.28
CA ASP A 208 3.84 -21.13 -0.11
C ASP A 208 3.28 -20.20 0.98
N ARG A 209 4.02 -19.09 1.16
CA ARG A 209 3.83 -18.07 2.17
C ARG A 209 3.79 -16.71 1.49
N ARG A 210 3.05 -15.78 2.06
CA ARG A 210 3.08 -14.38 1.66
C ARG A 210 3.11 -13.44 2.85
N ALA A 211 3.63 -12.24 2.62
CA ALA A 211 3.55 -11.12 3.53
C ALA A 211 2.77 -9.99 2.83
N ARG A 212 1.67 -9.55 3.44
CA ARG A 212 0.84 -8.43 2.96
C ARG A 212 1.05 -7.25 3.91
N ALA A 213 1.76 -6.23 3.42
CA ALA A 213 2.15 -5.06 4.18
C ALA A 213 1.24 -3.87 3.87
N PHE A 214 0.69 -3.23 4.91
CA PHE A 214 -0.20 -2.09 4.78
C PHE A 214 0.43 -0.81 5.32
N HIS A 215 0.52 0.21 4.48
CA HIS A 215 0.76 1.58 4.90
C HIS A 215 -0.59 2.27 5.11
N ILE A 216 -0.80 2.83 6.30
CA ILE A 216 -1.96 3.68 6.60
C ILE A 216 -1.45 5.07 6.94
N MET A 217 -1.89 6.05 6.15
CA MET A 217 -1.56 7.45 6.35
C MET A 217 -2.78 8.17 6.93
N ASP A 218 -2.56 9.00 7.93
CA ASP A 218 -3.59 9.82 8.54
C ASP A 218 -4.17 10.83 7.52
N PRO A 219 -5.26 11.55 7.84
CA PRO A 219 -5.86 12.51 6.91
C PRO A 219 -4.93 13.66 6.49
N LYS A 220 -3.82 13.88 7.23
CA LYS A 220 -2.83 14.92 6.95
C LYS A 220 -1.63 14.41 6.15
N GLY A 221 -1.54 13.11 5.91
CA GLY A 221 -0.46 12.49 5.13
C GLY A 221 0.76 12.06 5.95
N PHE A 222 0.63 11.94 7.27
CA PHE A 222 1.63 11.31 8.14
C PHE A 222 1.33 9.83 8.33
N VAL A 223 2.34 9.02 8.64
CA VAL A 223 2.11 7.61 8.99
C VAL A 223 1.26 7.50 10.26
N ASP A 224 0.15 6.78 10.16
CA ASP A 224 -0.73 6.48 11.30
C ASP A 224 -0.32 5.14 11.93
N MET A 225 -0.14 4.11 11.09
CA MET A 225 0.36 2.79 11.50
C MET A 225 0.82 1.96 10.30
N LEU A 226 1.61 0.93 10.60
CA LEU A 226 2.11 -0.06 9.65
C LEU A 226 1.60 -1.44 10.05
N LEU A 227 1.06 -2.22 9.11
CA LEU A 227 0.50 -3.53 9.42
C LEU A 227 1.10 -4.62 8.54
N ILE A 228 1.30 -5.81 9.08
CA ILE A 228 1.75 -6.99 8.34
C ILE A 228 0.80 -8.15 8.60
N PHE A 229 0.22 -8.71 7.53
CA PHE A 229 -0.26 -10.08 7.55
C PHE A 229 0.85 -11.00 7.07
N LEU A 230 1.26 -11.95 7.90
CA LEU A 230 2.13 -13.06 7.48
C LEU A 230 1.24 -14.29 7.36
N GLU A 231 1.20 -14.93 6.20
CA GLU A 231 0.19 -15.95 5.88
C GLU A 231 0.82 -17.15 5.17
N ASP A 232 0.55 -18.35 5.68
CA ASP A 232 0.87 -19.62 5.03
C ASP A 232 -0.38 -20.21 4.38
N ARG A 233 -0.26 -20.70 3.14
CA ARG A 233 -1.37 -21.41 2.47
C ARG A 233 -1.33 -22.90 2.78
N GLY A 234 -2.50 -23.47 3.06
CA GLY A 234 -2.71 -24.91 3.16
C GLY A 234 -3.66 -25.31 4.28
N ASP A 235 -4.00 -26.61 4.29
CA ASP A 235 -4.86 -27.26 5.29
C ASP A 235 -4.04 -27.97 6.40
N GLY A 236 -2.76 -27.60 6.57
CA GLY A 236 -1.87 -28.18 7.57
C GLY A 236 -2.27 -27.84 9.02
N PRO A 237 -1.52 -28.34 10.02
CA PRO A 237 -1.76 -28.00 11.42
C PRO A 237 -1.82 -26.48 11.61
N LEU A 238 -2.74 -26.00 12.45
CA LEU A 238 -2.98 -24.57 12.73
C LEU A 238 -1.81 -23.97 13.50
N VAL A 239 -0.67 -23.77 12.82
CA VAL A 239 0.49 -23.06 13.35
C VAL A 239 0.50 -21.69 12.71
N HIS A 240 0.12 -20.69 13.49
CA HIS A 240 0.16 -19.31 13.03
C HIS A 240 1.62 -18.89 12.79
N PRO A 241 1.96 -18.38 11.61
CA PRO A 241 3.33 -17.95 11.34
C PRO A 241 3.70 -16.81 12.29
N SER A 242 4.97 -16.70 12.63
CA SER A 242 5.48 -15.59 13.43
C SER A 242 6.64 -14.93 12.71
N LEU A 243 6.80 -13.62 12.92
CA LEU A 243 7.94 -12.86 12.40
C LEU A 243 9.25 -13.14 13.17
N GLY A 244 9.25 -14.13 14.07
CA GLY A 244 10.34 -14.43 14.99
C GLY A 244 10.38 -13.46 16.18
N ASN A 245 10.77 -13.96 17.34
CA ASN A 245 11.20 -13.11 18.45
C ASN A 245 12.64 -12.74 18.14
N ILE A 246 12.88 -11.57 17.55
CA ILE A 246 14.23 -11.00 17.61
C ILE A 246 14.53 -10.78 19.09
N ILE A 247 15.66 -11.29 19.57
CA ILE A 247 16.11 -11.04 20.94
C ILE A 247 16.16 -9.52 21.10
N ASP A 248 15.50 -8.99 22.12
CA ASP A 248 15.57 -7.56 22.45
C ASP A 248 17.04 -7.11 22.46
N GLY A 249 17.42 -6.28 21.48
CA GLY A 249 18.78 -5.74 21.35
C GLY A 249 19.54 -6.03 20.05
N GLU A 250 19.06 -6.94 19.17
CA GLU A 250 19.66 -7.06 17.83
C GLU A 250 19.23 -5.90 16.92
N ASP A 251 20.21 -5.24 16.30
CA ASP A 251 19.98 -4.12 15.41
C ASP A 251 19.38 -4.62 14.08
N ARG A 252 18.09 -4.30 13.87
CA ARG A 252 17.29 -4.75 12.73
C ARG A 252 17.84 -4.29 11.39
N ILE A 253 18.74 -3.30 11.35
CA ILE A 253 19.32 -2.82 10.09
C ILE A 253 20.41 -3.75 9.54
N LEU A 254 21.07 -4.52 10.42
CA LEU A 254 22.27 -5.29 10.06
C LEU A 254 22.07 -6.23 8.86
N PRO A 255 20.95 -6.97 8.74
CA PRO A 255 20.74 -7.84 7.59
C PRO A 255 20.72 -7.07 6.26
N PHE A 256 20.29 -5.81 6.26
CA PHE A 256 20.13 -4.96 5.07
C PHE A 256 21.42 -4.23 4.67
N LEU A 257 22.37 -4.03 5.58
CA LEU A 257 23.65 -3.38 5.27
C LEU A 257 24.47 -4.18 4.26
N GLY A 258 25.26 -3.51 3.43
CA GLY A 258 26.13 -4.09 2.41
C GLY A 258 25.65 -3.79 0.99
N LYS A 259 26.23 -4.53 0.03
CA LYS A 259 25.94 -4.39 -1.39
C LYS A 259 24.94 -5.46 -1.84
N TRP A 260 23.95 -5.02 -2.59
CA TRP A 260 22.89 -5.82 -3.17
C TRP A 260 22.88 -5.61 -4.67
N GLU A 261 22.73 -6.68 -5.43
CA GLU A 261 22.64 -6.66 -6.89
C GLU A 261 21.45 -7.49 -7.34
N GLY A 262 20.76 -7.06 -8.39
CA GLY A 262 19.56 -7.73 -8.83
C GLY A 262 18.92 -7.13 -10.06
N HIS A 263 17.63 -7.40 -10.20
CA HIS A 263 16.82 -6.94 -11.32
C HIS A 263 15.51 -6.33 -10.82
N SER A 264 15.02 -5.35 -11.56
CA SER A 264 13.76 -4.67 -11.29
C SER A 264 12.86 -4.63 -12.51
N VAL A 265 11.56 -4.74 -12.28
CA VAL A 265 10.53 -4.65 -13.31
C VAL A 265 9.51 -3.61 -12.87
N THR A 266 9.29 -2.57 -13.67
CA THR A 266 8.26 -1.56 -13.42
C THR A 266 7.06 -1.80 -14.32
N LYS A 267 5.88 -1.93 -13.71
CA LYS A 267 4.59 -2.07 -14.41
C LYS A 267 3.68 -0.88 -14.13
N ARG A 268 2.92 -0.47 -15.13
CA ARG A 268 1.83 0.51 -14.97
C ARG A 268 0.76 -0.05 -14.03
N SER A 269 0.21 0.79 -13.17
CA SER A 269 -0.99 0.46 -12.41
C SER A 269 -2.20 0.24 -13.33
N GLY A 270 -3.08 -0.67 -12.93
CA GLY A 270 -4.23 -1.12 -13.71
C GLY A 270 -4.09 -2.58 -14.15
N VAL A 271 -5.21 -3.24 -14.42
CA VAL A 271 -5.27 -4.69 -14.65
C VAL A 271 -4.43 -5.16 -15.85
N TYR A 272 -4.29 -4.31 -16.88
CA TYR A 272 -3.46 -4.60 -18.03
C TYR A 272 -1.96 -4.71 -17.67
N GLY A 273 -1.49 -3.94 -16.69
CA GLY A 273 -0.16 -4.12 -16.10
C GLY A 273 1.02 -4.01 -17.09
N SER A 274 0.98 -3.06 -18.02
CA SER A 274 2.01 -2.92 -19.05
C SER A 274 3.39 -2.69 -18.43
N THR A 275 4.38 -3.47 -18.88
CA THR A 275 5.77 -3.26 -18.49
C THR A 275 6.29 -1.94 -19.08
N MET A 276 6.73 -1.04 -18.21
CA MET A 276 7.27 0.27 -18.57
C MET A 276 8.78 0.18 -18.85
N THR A 277 9.50 -0.50 -17.95
CA THR A 277 10.95 -0.67 -17.98
C THR A 277 11.35 -1.89 -17.14
N GLU A 278 12.50 -2.43 -17.50
CA GLU A 278 13.23 -3.48 -16.80
C GLU A 278 14.67 -2.96 -16.64
N ALA A 279 15.26 -3.14 -15.47
CA ALA A 279 16.58 -2.59 -15.20
C ALA A 279 17.36 -3.46 -14.22
N ASP A 280 18.66 -3.58 -14.47
CA ASP A 280 19.60 -4.16 -13.51
C ASP A 280 19.84 -3.16 -12.39
N THR A 281 19.84 -3.63 -11.15
CA THR A 281 19.92 -2.78 -9.96
C THR A 281 21.13 -3.12 -9.11
N VAL A 282 21.76 -2.10 -8.57
CA VAL A 282 22.79 -2.22 -7.54
C VAL A 282 22.43 -1.26 -6.41
N SER A 283 22.14 -1.80 -5.23
CA SER A 283 21.85 -1.03 -4.02
C SER A 283 22.96 -1.23 -3.00
N TYR A 284 23.51 -0.14 -2.49
CA TYR A 284 24.51 -0.14 -1.43
C TYR A 284 23.91 0.56 -0.22
N LEU A 285 24.05 -0.06 0.96
CA LEU A 285 23.60 0.50 2.23
C LEU A 285 24.71 0.37 3.27
N GLU A 286 25.21 1.48 3.78
CA GLU A 286 26.29 1.51 4.77
C GLU A 286 25.88 2.37 5.97
N MET A 287 26.33 1.97 7.15
CA MET A 287 26.14 2.71 8.40
C MET A 287 27.51 2.97 9.02
N ASP A 288 27.78 4.22 9.39
CA ASP A 288 29.00 4.58 10.11
C ASP A 288 28.85 4.44 11.63
N ASP A 289 29.96 4.58 12.37
CA ASP A 289 29.99 4.50 13.84
C ASP A 289 29.13 5.57 14.53
N LYS A 290 28.73 6.63 13.81
CA LYS A 290 27.88 7.71 14.30
C LYS A 290 26.41 7.51 13.96
N LYS A 291 26.03 6.32 13.50
CA LYS A 291 24.65 6.00 13.05
C LYS A 291 24.19 6.82 11.86
N LYS A 292 25.11 7.37 11.07
CA LYS A 292 24.80 7.95 9.78
C LYS A 292 24.68 6.83 8.76
N LEU A 293 23.59 6.82 8.03
CA LEU A 293 23.30 5.87 6.98
C LEU A 293 23.56 6.51 5.61
N ILE A 294 24.19 5.76 4.72
CA ILE A 294 24.39 6.12 3.31
C ILE A 294 23.74 5.05 2.46
N GLN A 295 22.86 5.47 1.56
CA GLN A 295 22.19 4.59 0.60
C GLN A 295 22.47 5.08 -0.82
N ASP A 296 23.00 4.19 -1.65
CA ASP A 296 23.16 4.41 -3.08
C ASP A 296 22.33 3.37 -3.83
N VAL A 297 21.48 3.82 -4.75
CA VAL A 297 20.71 2.93 -5.62
C VAL A 297 21.01 3.29 -7.07
N THR A 298 21.62 2.36 -7.79
CA THR A 298 21.87 2.47 -9.23
C THR A 298 20.89 1.58 -9.96
N SER A 299 20.27 2.12 -11.01
CA SER A 299 19.41 1.38 -11.94
C SER A 299 19.92 1.59 -13.36
N MET A 300 20.06 0.49 -14.11
CA MET A 300 20.53 0.49 -15.49
C MET A 300 19.51 -0.20 -16.40
N ASP A 301 18.80 0.60 -17.20
CA ASP A 301 17.95 0.11 -18.30
C ASP A 301 18.84 -0.03 -19.54
N SER A 302 19.30 -1.25 -19.81
CA SER A 302 20.17 -1.57 -20.94
C SER A 302 19.48 -1.38 -22.29
N ARG A 303 18.15 -1.50 -22.37
CA ARG A 303 17.38 -1.33 -23.62
C ARG A 303 17.28 0.14 -24.01
N ARG A 304 17.10 1.03 -23.02
CA ARG A 304 17.02 2.48 -23.23
C ARG A 304 18.38 3.17 -23.12
N GLY A 305 19.41 2.48 -22.65
CA GLY A 305 20.74 3.05 -22.40
C GLY A 305 20.74 4.10 -21.29
N VAL A 306 19.79 4.02 -20.35
CA VAL A 306 19.64 4.99 -19.26
C VAL A 306 20.21 4.40 -17.97
N ARG A 307 21.09 5.16 -17.32
CA ARG A 307 21.60 4.86 -15.98
C ARG A 307 21.19 5.97 -15.03
N THR A 308 20.53 5.60 -13.95
CA THR A 308 20.21 6.50 -12.85
C THR A 308 20.96 6.06 -11.60
N ASN A 309 21.37 7.04 -10.80
CA ASN A 309 21.96 6.82 -9.49
C ASN A 309 21.29 7.79 -8.52
N VAL A 310 20.79 7.25 -7.42
CA VAL A 310 20.16 8.01 -6.34
C VAL A 310 20.99 7.79 -5.09
N HIS A 311 21.50 8.89 -4.55
CA HIS A 311 22.30 8.92 -3.33
C HIS A 311 21.49 9.59 -2.23
N TRP A 312 21.31 8.91 -1.10
CA TRP A 312 20.65 9.43 0.09
C TRP A 312 21.53 9.25 1.32
N THR A 313 21.50 10.25 2.19
CA THR A 313 22.07 10.20 3.52
C THR A 313 20.96 10.37 4.55
N GLY A 314 21.10 9.66 5.66
CA GLY A 314 20.12 9.70 6.74
C GLY A 314 20.74 9.36 8.09
N MET A 315 19.91 9.39 9.11
CA MET A 315 20.28 9.01 10.48
C MET A 315 19.35 7.89 10.93
N ILE A 316 19.91 6.88 11.60
CA ILE A 316 19.10 5.86 12.27
C ILE A 316 18.92 6.20 13.75
N SER A 317 17.67 6.12 14.21
CA SER A 317 17.28 6.21 15.61
C SER A 317 16.37 5.04 15.94
N ASN A 318 16.82 4.14 16.82
CA ASN A 318 16.16 2.87 17.11
C ASN A 318 15.91 2.06 15.82
N ASN A 319 14.65 1.76 15.50
CA ASN A 319 14.29 1.03 14.28
C ASN A 319 13.80 1.96 13.14
N SER A 320 14.02 3.26 13.24
CA SER A 320 13.59 4.23 12.23
C SER A 320 14.79 4.93 11.61
N VAL A 321 14.81 4.99 10.28
CA VAL A 321 15.79 5.74 9.49
C VAL A 321 15.09 6.96 8.92
N GLU A 322 15.66 8.14 9.13
CA GLU A 322 15.20 9.38 8.52
C GLU A 322 16.26 9.91 7.54
N PHE A 323 15.90 10.00 6.26
CA PHE A 323 16.76 10.55 5.22
C PHE A 323 16.57 12.07 5.09
N GLU A 324 17.62 12.78 4.70
CA GLU A 324 17.65 14.24 4.52
C GLU A 324 16.63 14.75 3.46
N GLY A 325 16.06 13.84 2.66
CA GLY A 325 15.01 14.10 1.66
C GLY A 325 13.57 13.90 2.16
N ALA A 326 13.33 13.85 3.48
CA ALA A 326 12.00 13.60 4.06
C ALA A 326 11.40 12.23 3.68
N TYR A 327 12.27 11.22 3.51
CA TYR A 327 11.89 9.83 3.35
C TYR A 327 12.27 9.05 4.61
N GLN A 328 11.45 8.10 5.02
CA GLN A 328 11.63 7.33 6.24
C GLN A 328 11.57 5.83 5.94
N LEU A 329 12.37 5.05 6.67
CA LEU A 329 12.25 3.59 6.71
C LEU A 329 12.00 3.14 8.14
N THR A 330 10.98 2.31 8.33
CA THR A 330 10.78 1.60 9.60
C THR A 330 11.22 0.15 9.44
N LEU A 331 12.18 -0.26 10.28
CA LEU A 331 12.74 -1.61 10.34
C LEU A 331 11.84 -2.49 11.23
N LEU A 332 11.38 -3.59 10.66
CA LEU A 332 10.41 -4.50 11.28
C LEU A 332 11.05 -5.88 11.56
N PRO A 333 10.46 -6.67 12.48
CA PRO A 333 10.87 -8.06 12.68
C PRO A 333 10.70 -8.90 11.40
N GLY A 334 11.35 -10.06 11.36
CA GLY A 334 11.23 -11.01 10.24
C GLY A 334 11.98 -10.59 8.96
N GLY A 335 13.00 -9.73 9.09
CA GLY A 335 13.78 -9.25 7.96
C GLY A 335 12.97 -8.34 7.04
N MET A 336 12.08 -7.53 7.60
CA MET A 336 11.21 -6.63 6.84
C MET A 336 11.57 -5.17 7.10
N TYR A 337 11.30 -4.31 6.12
CA TYR A 337 11.18 -2.86 6.36
C TYR A 337 10.08 -2.27 5.50
N MET A 338 9.56 -1.14 5.94
CA MET A 338 8.54 -0.37 5.22
C MET A 338 9.01 1.08 5.07
N GLY A 339 8.98 1.59 3.84
CA GLY A 339 9.47 2.91 3.48
C GLY A 339 8.37 3.85 2.99
N TYR A 340 8.42 5.10 3.42
CA TYR A 340 7.40 6.10 3.11
C TYR A 340 7.91 7.54 3.29
N PRO A 341 7.28 8.55 2.64
CA PRO A 341 7.59 9.95 2.90
C PRO A 341 7.16 10.34 4.32
N SER A 342 7.91 11.22 4.97
CA SER A 342 7.55 11.72 6.31
C SER A 342 6.28 12.55 6.30
N ASP A 343 5.99 13.24 5.18
CA ASP A 343 4.81 14.08 4.98
C ASP A 343 4.38 14.02 3.50
N ILE A 344 3.28 13.30 3.23
CA ILE A 344 2.72 13.18 1.88
C ILE A 344 2.05 14.49 1.44
N ALA A 345 1.42 15.23 2.35
CA ALA A 345 0.76 16.48 1.99
C ALA A 345 1.79 17.51 1.49
N LYS A 346 3.01 17.51 2.05
CA LYS A 346 4.12 18.30 1.53
C LYS A 346 4.52 17.89 0.11
N SER A 347 4.60 16.59 -0.17
CA SER A 347 4.92 16.08 -1.51
C SER A 347 3.88 16.55 -2.55
N VAL A 348 2.59 16.44 -2.20
CA VAL A 348 1.47 16.91 -3.04
C VAL A 348 1.51 18.43 -3.23
N ALA A 349 1.69 19.20 -2.15
CA ALA A 349 1.77 20.66 -2.19
C ALA A 349 2.93 21.17 -3.06
N GLU A 350 4.05 20.44 -3.07
CA GLU A 350 5.22 20.74 -3.89
C GLU A 350 5.14 20.13 -5.31
N SER A 351 4.01 19.51 -5.67
CA SER A 351 3.79 18.83 -6.96
C SER A 351 4.84 17.77 -7.28
N LYS A 352 5.28 17.03 -6.25
CA LYS A 352 6.29 15.97 -6.36
C LYS A 352 5.64 14.59 -6.29
N SER A 353 6.10 13.70 -7.16
CA SER A 353 5.85 12.27 -7.00
C SER A 353 6.49 11.74 -5.73
N PHE A 354 5.90 10.69 -5.17
CA PHE A 354 6.41 9.99 -4.00
C PHE A 354 6.18 8.48 -4.15
N HIS A 355 6.70 7.69 -3.22
CA HIS A 355 6.52 6.24 -3.26
C HIS A 355 6.43 5.64 -1.86
N LEU A 356 5.79 4.48 -1.79
CA LEU A 356 5.77 3.60 -0.62
C LEU A 356 6.55 2.34 -0.97
N GLU A 357 7.26 1.78 0.00
CA GLU A 357 8.13 0.63 -0.21
C GLU A 357 7.86 -0.45 0.84
N PHE A 358 7.82 -1.71 0.41
CA PHE A 358 7.89 -2.87 1.29
C PHE A 358 9.04 -3.75 0.87
N CYS A 359 9.92 -4.10 1.81
CA CYS A 359 11.00 -5.05 1.59
C CYS A 359 10.86 -6.24 2.53
N TRP A 360 11.19 -7.42 2.01
CA TRP A 360 11.25 -8.65 2.78
C TRP A 360 12.47 -9.49 2.37
N LEU A 361 13.34 -9.74 3.35
CA LEU A 361 14.45 -10.68 3.30
C LEU A 361 13.91 -12.08 3.64
N ASP A 362 13.33 -12.77 2.66
CA ASP A 362 12.68 -14.06 2.87
C ASP A 362 13.68 -15.22 3.04
N ALA A 363 14.93 -15.04 2.60
CA ALA A 363 16.04 -15.96 2.83
C ALA A 363 17.36 -15.21 3.08
N PRO A 364 18.34 -15.81 3.79
CA PRO A 364 19.65 -15.19 4.00
C PRO A 364 20.30 -14.76 2.68
N GLY A 365 20.65 -13.48 2.57
CA GLY A 365 21.29 -12.92 1.38
C GLY A 365 20.37 -12.78 0.16
N LYS A 366 19.05 -12.97 0.29
CA LYS A 366 18.07 -12.75 -0.78
C LYS A 366 16.93 -11.89 -0.28
N ARG A 367 16.64 -10.79 -0.98
CA ARG A 367 15.50 -9.92 -0.65
C ARG A 367 14.64 -9.65 -1.87
N GLN A 368 13.39 -9.38 -1.57
CA GLN A 368 12.42 -8.84 -2.51
C GLN A 368 11.99 -7.46 -2.03
N ARG A 369 11.78 -6.53 -2.96
CA ARG A 369 11.21 -5.20 -2.66
C ARG A 369 10.06 -4.92 -3.60
N LEU A 370 9.04 -4.25 -3.08
CA LEU A 370 7.91 -3.77 -3.86
C LEU A 370 7.70 -2.30 -3.58
N VAL A 371 7.90 -1.48 -4.61
CA VAL A 371 7.76 -0.02 -4.56
C VAL A 371 6.49 0.37 -5.28
N ARG A 372 5.61 1.10 -4.61
CA ARG A 372 4.38 1.67 -5.15
C ARG A 372 4.57 3.16 -5.39
N THR A 373 4.49 3.60 -6.64
CA THR A 373 4.77 5.00 -7.02
C THR A 373 3.49 5.78 -7.25
N TYR A 374 3.46 6.99 -6.69
CA TYR A 374 2.36 7.93 -6.77
C TYR A 374 2.76 9.18 -7.55
N ASP A 375 1.81 9.74 -8.30
CA ASP A 375 1.97 11.07 -8.89
C ASP A 375 1.76 12.20 -7.86
N ALA A 376 1.84 13.43 -8.34
CA ALA A 376 1.68 14.63 -7.53
C ALA A 376 0.27 14.80 -6.93
N GLU A 377 -0.73 14.03 -7.40
CA GLU A 377 -2.11 14.07 -6.90
C GLU A 377 -2.40 12.92 -5.93
N GLY A 378 -1.43 12.05 -5.68
CA GLY A 378 -1.60 10.87 -4.83
C GLY A 378 -2.32 9.70 -5.53
N LEU A 379 -2.32 9.66 -6.86
CA LEU A 379 -2.78 8.51 -7.62
C LEU A 379 -1.61 7.56 -7.88
N ALA A 380 -1.84 6.26 -7.66
CA ALA A 380 -0.82 5.26 -7.92
C ALA A 380 -0.65 5.02 -9.42
N VAL A 381 0.51 5.37 -9.98
CA VAL A 381 0.79 5.31 -11.42
C VAL A 381 1.55 4.07 -11.86
N SER A 382 2.34 3.48 -10.97
CA SER A 382 3.09 2.27 -11.25
C SER A 382 3.45 1.49 -9.98
N SER A 383 3.94 0.29 -10.18
CA SER A 383 4.62 -0.50 -9.16
C SER A 383 5.93 -1.03 -9.73
N THR A 384 6.94 -1.17 -8.89
CA THR A 384 8.24 -1.74 -9.27
C THR A 384 8.59 -2.86 -8.30
N TYR A 385 8.74 -4.06 -8.85
CA TYR A 385 9.24 -5.21 -8.12
C TYR A 385 10.76 -5.31 -8.27
N PHE A 386 11.45 -5.68 -7.20
CA PHE A 386 12.89 -5.96 -7.18
C PHE A 386 13.14 -7.36 -6.63
N SER A 387 14.08 -8.07 -7.24
CA SER A 387 14.68 -9.28 -6.68
C SER A 387 16.19 -9.11 -6.62
N GLU A 388 16.76 -9.15 -5.42
CA GLU A 388 18.16 -8.79 -5.18
C GLU A 388 18.86 -9.84 -4.31
N VAL A 389 20.13 -10.06 -4.60
CA VAL A 389 21.05 -10.90 -3.84
C VAL A 389 22.15 -10.07 -3.20
N LYS A 390 22.55 -10.45 -1.99
CA LYS A 390 23.64 -9.81 -1.27
C LYS A 390 24.97 -10.32 -1.80
N LEU A 391 25.93 -9.42 -2.01
CA LEU A 391 27.29 -9.73 -2.48
C LEU A 391 28.28 -9.96 -1.34
#